data_AF-A0A7J3ZBZ2-F1
#
_entry.id   AF-A0A7J3ZBZ2-F1
#
_cell.length_a   1.000
_cell.length_b   1.000
_cell.length_c   1.000
_cell.angle_alpha   90.00
_cell.angle_beta   90.00
_cell.angle_gamma   90.00
#
_symmetry.space_group_name_H-M   'P 1'
#
loop_
_entity.id
_entity.type
_entity.pdbx_description
1 polymer ?
#
loop_
_entity_poly.entity_id
_entity_poly.type
_entity_poly.pdbx_seq_one_letter_code
_entity_poly.pdbx_strand_id
1 'polypeptide(L)'
;MFLKPGVKIDAADQRKLLLAWWPFSIIGFDSCPGNMFLVDLVIASESKDPLPLILTMRRYRYRYRLEPSPPVEAPIVVARGAGPTQILESILKIYRGVRERVEKGEEIDIRSLRRAAVQMRIRRPHTLEEALTNPITRGILSEILSSICVKGENVRISSYTPIYILIGVSKNRKEFYIYMERRLRSTNHEIYALEVKEIREILDRYQIPGKLG
;
A
#
# COMPACT_ATOMS: atom_id res chain seq x y z
N MET A 1 16.04 -8.03 2.64
CA MET A 1 16.84 -7.33 1.62
C MET A 1 16.42 -5.87 1.58
N PHE A 2 17.35 -4.92 1.60
CA PHE A 2 17.04 -3.49 1.44
C PHE A 2 17.13 -3.11 -0.02
N LEU A 3 16.07 -2.51 -0.58
CA LEU A 3 16.07 -2.07 -1.96
C LEU A 3 16.79 -0.74 -2.08
N LYS A 4 17.77 -0.67 -2.97
CA LYS A 4 18.48 0.56 -3.31
C LYS A 4 17.50 1.64 -3.79
N PRO A 5 17.52 2.84 -3.19
CA PRO A 5 16.87 4.01 -3.77
C PRO A 5 17.49 4.33 -5.14
N GLY A 6 16.65 4.40 -6.17
CA GLY A 6 17.05 4.83 -7.52
C GLY A 6 17.22 6.34 -7.66
N VAL A 7 16.97 7.09 -6.58
CA VAL A 7 17.26 8.52 -6.47
C VAL A 7 18.19 8.77 -5.30
N LYS A 8 19.05 9.77 -5.46
CA LYS A 8 19.86 10.29 -4.36
C LYS A 8 18.94 10.91 -3.32
N ILE A 9 19.08 10.50 -2.06
CA ILE A 9 18.40 11.14 -0.94
C ILE A 9 19.09 12.48 -0.73
N ASP A 10 18.36 13.56 -0.95
CA ASP A 10 18.93 14.89 -0.83
C ASP A 10 19.11 15.28 0.66
N ALA A 11 20.04 16.21 0.93
CA ALA A 11 20.31 16.67 2.29
C ALA A 11 19.13 17.47 2.89
N ALA A 12 18.13 17.86 2.08
CA ALA A 12 16.93 18.52 2.56
C ALA A 12 15.92 17.49 3.09
N ASP A 13 15.79 16.35 2.43
CA ASP A 13 14.96 15.21 2.77
C ASP A 13 15.46 14.58 4.06
N GLN A 14 16.78 14.40 4.22
CA GLN A 14 17.38 13.95 5.47
C GLN A 14 17.07 14.87 6.67
N ARG A 15 16.89 16.18 6.42
CA ARG A 15 16.59 17.17 7.48
C ARG A 15 15.11 17.38 7.73
N LYS A 16 14.25 17.13 6.74
CA LYS A 16 12.82 17.49 6.78
C LYS A 16 11.89 16.28 6.87
N LEU A 17 12.38 15.10 6.53
CA LEU A 17 11.59 13.87 6.51
C LEU A 17 12.09 12.93 7.59
N LEU A 18 11.15 12.24 8.23
CA LEU A 18 11.46 11.01 8.93
C LEU A 18 11.75 9.95 7.87
N LEU A 19 13.02 9.54 7.74
CA LEU A 19 13.40 8.42 6.89
C LEU A 19 13.28 7.11 7.67
N ALA A 20 12.77 6.06 7.03
CA ALA A 20 12.70 4.74 7.63
C ALA A 20 12.74 3.63 6.57
N TRP A 21 13.30 2.49 6.93
CA TRP A 21 13.22 1.27 6.14
C TRP A 21 11.90 0.57 6.41
N TRP A 22 10.99 0.65 5.44
CA TRP A 22 9.63 0.15 5.56
C TRP A 22 9.50 -1.24 4.94
N PRO A 23 8.90 -2.23 5.63
CA PRO A 23 8.78 -3.59 5.11
C PRO A 23 7.68 -3.69 4.05
N PHE A 24 8.04 -4.26 2.91
CA PHE A 24 7.15 -4.62 1.82
C PHE A 24 7.37 -6.09 1.42
N SER A 25 6.47 -6.64 0.62
CA SER A 25 6.70 -7.89 -0.11
C SER A 25 6.38 -7.71 -1.59
N ILE A 26 7.19 -8.32 -2.44
CA ILE A 26 6.85 -8.52 -3.84
C ILE A 26 6.13 -9.86 -3.93
N ILE A 27 4.86 -9.82 -4.33
CA ILE A 27 4.00 -10.98 -4.47
C ILE A 27 3.65 -11.22 -5.92
N GLY A 28 3.58 -12.50 -6.30
CA GLY A 28 3.05 -12.96 -7.58
C GLY A 28 1.78 -13.77 -7.33
N PHE A 29 0.84 -13.73 -8.26
CA PHE A 29 -0.36 -14.57 -8.23
C PHE A 29 -0.30 -15.60 -9.36
N ASP A 30 -0.76 -16.81 -9.09
CA ASP A 30 -0.85 -17.89 -10.08
C ASP A 30 -1.80 -17.53 -11.25
N SER A 31 -2.90 -16.85 -10.94
CA SER A 31 -3.88 -16.36 -11.90
C SER A 31 -3.38 -15.18 -12.75
N CYS A 32 -2.20 -14.62 -12.44
CA CYS A 32 -1.64 -13.42 -13.07
C CYS A 32 -0.16 -13.61 -13.45
N PRO A 33 0.17 -14.64 -14.28
CA PRO A 33 1.57 -14.93 -14.62
C PRO A 33 2.22 -13.71 -15.30
N GLY A 34 3.44 -13.38 -14.87
CA GLY A 34 4.20 -12.23 -15.37
C GLY A 34 3.89 -10.89 -14.67
N ASN A 35 2.89 -10.83 -13.78
CA ASN A 35 2.64 -9.67 -12.95
C ASN A 35 3.06 -9.92 -11.50
N MET A 36 3.74 -8.94 -10.93
CA MET A 36 4.08 -8.90 -9.52
C MET A 36 3.55 -7.61 -8.90
N PHE A 37 3.32 -7.66 -7.59
CA PHE A 37 2.73 -6.57 -6.84
C PHE A 37 3.52 -6.32 -5.57
N LEU A 38 3.76 -5.05 -5.28
CA LEU A 38 4.36 -4.58 -4.05
C LEU A 38 3.24 -4.38 -3.01
N VAL A 39 3.33 -5.09 -1.89
CA VAL A 39 2.39 -5.03 -0.76
C VAL A 39 3.09 -4.48 0.47
N ASP A 40 2.47 -3.49 1.11
CA ASP A 40 2.94 -2.90 2.36
C ASP A 40 2.64 -3.85 3.53
N LEU A 41 3.68 -4.37 4.18
CA LEU A 41 3.52 -5.34 5.25
C LEU A 41 3.10 -4.71 6.58
N VAL A 42 3.41 -3.42 6.82
CA VAL A 42 2.96 -2.71 8.02
C VAL A 42 1.46 -2.46 7.95
N ILE A 43 0.98 -1.97 6.80
CA ILE A 43 -0.45 -1.73 6.61
C ILE A 43 -1.21 -3.05 6.66
N ALA A 44 -0.67 -4.10 6.04
CA ALA A 44 -1.28 -5.43 6.08
C ALA A 44 -1.34 -6.02 7.50
N SER A 45 -0.35 -5.75 8.37
CA SER A 45 -0.30 -6.31 9.71
C SER A 45 -1.09 -5.55 10.76
N GLU A 46 -1.10 -4.22 10.67
CA GLU A 46 -1.67 -3.38 11.72
C GLU A 46 -3.11 -2.93 11.42
N SER A 47 -3.53 -3.00 10.16
CA SER A 47 -4.90 -2.66 9.78
C SER A 47 -5.86 -3.79 10.10
N LYS A 48 -6.95 -3.49 10.82
CA LYS A 48 -8.07 -4.41 11.01
C LYS A 48 -8.96 -4.53 9.77
N ASP A 49 -8.94 -3.51 8.93
CA ASP A 49 -9.66 -3.47 7.67
C ASP A 49 -8.76 -4.06 6.56
N PRO A 50 -9.23 -4.99 5.71
CA PRO A 50 -8.48 -5.43 4.53
C PRO A 50 -8.34 -4.36 3.44
N LEU A 51 -9.22 -3.35 3.40
CA LEU A 51 -9.25 -2.34 2.33
C LEU A 51 -7.93 -1.58 2.12
N PRO A 52 -7.21 -1.12 3.17
CA PRO A 52 -5.94 -0.43 3.00
C PRO A 52 -4.91 -1.26 2.24
N LEU A 53 -4.88 -2.59 2.44
CA LEU A 53 -3.96 -3.49 1.75
C LEU A 53 -4.12 -3.39 0.23
N ILE A 54 -5.34 -3.48 -0.29
CA ILE A 54 -5.56 -3.44 -1.74
C ILE A 54 -5.30 -2.04 -2.30
N LEU A 55 -5.61 -1.00 -1.53
CA LEU A 55 -5.44 0.38 -1.95
C LEU A 55 -3.97 0.80 -1.92
N THR A 56 -3.15 0.30 -1.00
CA THR A 56 -1.72 0.63 -0.95
C THR A 56 -0.87 -0.26 -1.84
N MET A 57 -1.39 -1.42 -2.25
CA MET A 57 -0.74 -2.32 -3.19
C MET A 57 -0.47 -1.65 -4.54
N ARG A 58 0.68 -1.97 -5.14
CA ARG A 58 1.13 -1.39 -6.42
C ARG A 58 1.67 -2.46 -7.34
N ARG A 59 1.48 -2.32 -8.65
CA ARG A 59 2.15 -3.20 -9.62
C ARG A 59 3.67 -2.98 -9.59
N TYR A 60 4.40 -4.05 -9.31
CA TYR A 60 5.86 -4.10 -9.38
C TYR A 60 6.29 -4.49 -10.80
N ARG A 61 7.20 -3.71 -11.39
CA ARG A 61 7.72 -3.91 -12.75
C ARG A 61 9.13 -4.50 -12.66
N TYR A 62 9.39 -5.60 -13.37
CA TYR A 62 10.67 -6.34 -13.29
C TYR A 62 11.93 -5.50 -13.56
N ARG A 63 11.79 -4.37 -14.28
CA ARG A 63 12.88 -3.41 -14.49
C ARG A 63 13.42 -2.76 -13.22
N TYR A 64 12.67 -2.81 -12.10
CA TYR A 64 13.13 -2.44 -10.78
C TYR A 64 14.16 -3.48 -10.30
N ARG A 65 15.38 -3.51 -10.85
CA ARG A 65 16.41 -4.47 -10.40
C ARG A 65 16.51 -4.44 -8.88
N LEU A 66 16.38 -5.61 -8.26
CA LEU A 66 16.58 -5.78 -6.83
C LEU A 66 18.07 -5.65 -6.54
N GLU A 67 18.54 -4.41 -6.44
CA GLU A 67 19.89 -4.11 -5.98
C GLU A 67 19.85 -3.84 -4.48
N PRO A 68 20.77 -4.45 -3.70
CA PRO A 68 20.91 -4.12 -2.30
C PRO A 68 21.26 -2.64 -2.15
N SER A 69 20.61 -1.98 -1.19
CA SER A 69 20.89 -0.58 -0.92
C SER A 69 22.32 -0.38 -0.42
N PRO A 70 23.00 0.72 -0.82
CA PRO A 70 24.11 1.22 -0.03
C PRO A 70 23.62 1.58 1.39
N PRO A 71 24.53 1.67 2.38
CA PRO A 71 24.15 2.05 3.74
C PRO A 71 23.42 3.40 3.77
N VAL A 72 22.18 3.40 4.23
CA VAL A 72 21.44 4.62 4.57
C VAL A 72 21.11 4.52 6.05
N GLU A 73 21.52 5.53 6.82
CA GLU A 73 21.22 5.63 8.24
C GLU A 73 19.75 5.97 8.42
N ALA A 74 18.93 4.94 8.61
CA ALA A 74 17.51 5.05 8.87
C ALA A 74 17.04 3.87 9.73
N PRO A 75 16.09 4.09 10.66
CA PRO A 75 15.52 3.01 11.46
C PRO A 75 14.77 2.01 10.60
N ILE A 76 14.75 0.75 11.03
CA ILE A 76 13.97 -0.32 10.39
C ILE A 76 12.63 -0.44 11.10
N VAL A 77 11.56 -0.34 10.32
CA VAL A 77 10.20 -0.56 10.80
C VAL A 77 9.92 -2.05 10.85
N VAL A 78 9.49 -2.53 12.01
CA VAL A 78 9.11 -3.92 12.22
C VAL A 78 7.58 -4.00 12.29
N ALA A 79 6.98 -4.55 11.24
CA ALA A 79 5.57 -4.90 11.22
C ALA A 79 5.31 -6.09 12.15
N ARG A 80 4.14 -6.14 12.81
CA ARG A 80 3.65 -7.42 13.35
C ARG A 80 3.44 -8.37 12.16
N GLY A 81 3.54 -9.69 12.34
CA GLY A 81 3.62 -10.62 11.20
C GLY A 81 2.50 -10.41 10.15
N ALA A 82 2.87 -10.43 8.86
CA ALA A 82 1.97 -10.43 7.70
C ALA A 82 2.44 -11.44 6.66
N GLY A 83 1.87 -12.64 6.69
CA GLY A 83 2.22 -13.75 5.80
C GLY A 83 1.39 -13.82 4.52
N PRO A 84 1.79 -14.66 3.54
CA PRO A 84 1.04 -14.87 2.30
C PRO A 84 -0.44 -15.20 2.53
N THR A 85 -0.74 -16.06 3.51
CA THR A 85 -2.11 -16.48 3.82
C THR A 85 -3.00 -15.31 4.27
N GLN A 86 -2.52 -14.48 5.19
CA GLN A 86 -3.28 -13.31 5.70
C GLN A 86 -3.53 -12.27 4.61
N ILE A 87 -2.55 -12.07 3.72
CA ILE A 87 -2.68 -11.20 2.55
C ILE A 87 -3.77 -11.73 1.62
N LEU A 88 -3.72 -13.02 1.31
CA LEU A 88 -4.69 -13.66 0.42
C LEU A 88 -6.11 -13.62 0.99
N GLU A 89 -6.28 -13.95 2.27
CA GLU A 89 -7.56 -13.87 2.98
C GLU A 89 -8.16 -12.46 2.93
N SER A 90 -7.33 -11.43 3.14
CA SER A 90 -7.75 -10.03 3.05
C SER A 90 -8.25 -9.67 1.66
N ILE A 91 -7.53 -10.08 0.60
CA ILE A 91 -7.93 -9.84 -0.80
C ILE A 91 -9.25 -10.56 -1.11
N LEU A 92 -9.38 -11.83 -0.71
CA LEU A 92 -10.59 -12.63 -0.94
C LEU A 92 -11.81 -12.06 -0.19
N LYS A 93 -11.61 -11.52 1.03
CA LYS A 93 -12.67 -10.83 1.77
C LYS A 93 -13.21 -9.61 1.01
N ILE A 94 -12.33 -8.81 0.41
CA ILE A 94 -12.75 -7.67 -0.44
C ILE A 94 -13.49 -8.18 -1.68
N TYR A 95 -12.95 -9.20 -2.35
CA TYR A 95 -13.55 -9.77 -3.56
C TYR A 95 -14.98 -10.26 -3.32
N ARG A 96 -15.21 -11.05 -2.26
CA ARG A 96 -16.56 -11.53 -1.88
C ARG A 96 -17.53 -10.37 -1.68
N GLY A 97 -17.11 -9.37 -0.91
CA GLY A 97 -17.95 -8.21 -0.63
C GLY A 97 -18.30 -7.40 -1.89
N VAL A 98 -17.37 -7.26 -2.84
CA VAL A 98 -17.66 -6.61 -4.14
C VAL A 98 -18.63 -7.45 -4.96
N ARG A 99 -18.38 -8.77 -5.06
CA ARG A 99 -19.19 -9.70 -5.86
C ARG A 99 -20.65 -9.76 -5.40
N GLU A 100 -20.88 -9.91 -4.10
CA GLU A 100 -22.24 -9.97 -3.52
C GLU A 100 -23.08 -8.72 -3.84
N ARG A 101 -22.44 -7.55 -3.92
CA ARG A 101 -23.11 -6.28 -4.24
C ARG A 101 -23.43 -6.15 -5.72
N VAL A 102 -22.56 -6.65 -6.59
CA VAL A 102 -22.78 -6.69 -8.05
C VAL A 102 -23.91 -7.65 -8.41
N GLU A 103 -23.93 -8.84 -7.80
CA GLU A 103 -24.99 -9.84 -8.03
C GLU A 103 -26.37 -9.36 -7.56
N LYS A 104 -26.42 -8.40 -6.61
CA LYS A 104 -27.66 -7.75 -6.15
C LYS A 104 -28.21 -6.67 -7.11
N GLY A 105 -27.64 -6.50 -8.31
CA GLY A 105 -28.18 -5.62 -9.35
C GLY A 105 -27.92 -4.13 -9.14
N GLU A 106 -26.99 -3.76 -8.25
CA GLU A 106 -26.58 -2.37 -8.09
C GLU A 106 -25.58 -1.98 -9.20
N GLU A 107 -26.10 -1.66 -10.40
CA GLU A 107 -25.30 -1.26 -11.56
C GLU A 107 -24.39 -0.05 -11.24
N ILE A 108 -23.11 -0.20 -11.60
CA ILE A 108 -22.10 0.84 -11.46
C ILE A 108 -21.90 1.49 -12.82
N ASP A 109 -22.33 2.75 -12.97
CA ASP A 109 -22.08 3.51 -14.19
C ASP A 109 -20.60 3.96 -14.26
N ILE A 110 -19.85 3.36 -15.18
CA ILE A 110 -18.44 3.65 -15.42
C ILE A 110 -18.21 5.10 -15.89
N ARG A 111 -19.22 5.77 -16.46
CA ARG A 111 -19.10 7.19 -16.87
C ARG A 111 -19.22 8.16 -15.69
N SER A 112 -19.95 7.82 -14.64
CA SER A 112 -19.98 8.60 -13.40
C SER A 112 -18.70 8.43 -12.55
N LEU A 113 -18.02 7.27 -12.62
CA LEU A 113 -16.69 7.06 -12.02
C LEU A 113 -15.65 8.07 -12.53
N ARG A 114 -15.63 8.34 -13.85
CA ARG A 114 -14.68 9.30 -14.46
C ARG A 114 -14.95 10.75 -14.06
N ARG A 115 -16.21 11.14 -13.81
CA ARG A 115 -16.55 12.49 -13.33
C ARG A 115 -16.27 12.66 -11.83
N ALA A 116 -16.48 11.62 -11.03
CA ALA A 116 -16.21 11.63 -9.59
C ALA A 116 -14.72 11.67 -9.25
N ALA A 117 -13.84 11.10 -10.10
CA ALA A 117 -12.39 11.13 -9.92
C ALA A 117 -11.80 12.56 -9.83
N VAL A 118 -12.48 13.56 -10.40
CA VAL A 118 -12.07 14.98 -10.34
C VAL A 118 -12.54 15.66 -9.04
N GLN A 119 -13.53 15.10 -8.33
CA GLN A 119 -14.08 15.64 -7.07
C GLN A 119 -13.58 14.92 -5.80
N MET A 120 -12.84 13.81 -5.91
CA MET A 120 -12.41 12.96 -4.78
C MET A 120 -11.23 13.52 -3.94
N ARG A 121 -11.36 14.78 -3.52
CA ARG A 121 -10.87 15.22 -2.19
C ARG A 121 -11.82 14.77 -1.06
N ILE A 122 -12.90 14.06 -1.40
CA ILE A 122 -13.94 13.56 -0.50
C ILE A 122 -13.42 12.30 0.21
N ARG A 123 -13.57 12.29 1.54
CA ARG A 123 -13.13 11.26 2.50
C ARG A 123 -13.21 9.85 1.94
N ARG A 124 -12.08 9.14 1.98
CA ARG A 124 -12.05 7.72 1.65
C ARG A 124 -12.71 6.91 2.75
N PRO A 125 -13.45 5.84 2.41
CA PRO A 125 -14.05 4.96 3.39
C PRO A 125 -13.02 4.43 4.40
N HIS A 126 -13.43 4.34 5.66
CA HIS A 126 -12.59 3.86 6.75
C HIS A 126 -12.74 2.35 6.98
N THR A 127 -13.79 1.74 6.42
CA THR A 127 -14.06 0.30 6.49
C THR A 127 -14.39 -0.29 5.11
N LEU A 128 -14.17 -1.60 4.95
CA LEU A 128 -14.65 -2.34 3.77
C LEU A 128 -16.18 -2.21 3.60
N GLU A 129 -16.97 -2.25 4.66
CA GLU A 129 -18.43 -2.14 4.58
C GLU A 129 -18.87 -0.79 3.99
N GLU A 130 -18.27 0.30 4.46
CA GLU A 130 -18.45 1.64 3.89
C GLU A 130 -17.99 1.72 2.43
N ALA A 131 -16.88 1.07 2.09
CA ALA A 131 -16.38 1.03 0.73
C ALA A 131 -17.30 0.28 -0.24
N LEU A 132 -17.93 -0.80 0.22
CA LEU A 132 -18.83 -1.63 -0.59
C LEU A 132 -20.22 -1.03 -0.77
N THR A 133 -20.67 -0.25 0.22
CA THR A 133 -21.92 0.53 0.14
C THR A 133 -21.77 1.74 -0.77
N ASN A 134 -20.58 2.32 -0.86
CA ASN A 134 -20.30 3.42 -1.79
C ASN A 134 -20.11 2.87 -3.23
N PRO A 135 -20.98 3.21 -4.20
CA PRO A 135 -20.91 2.65 -5.55
C PRO A 135 -19.60 2.99 -6.28
N ILE A 136 -19.04 4.19 -6.03
CA ILE A 136 -17.80 4.65 -6.66
C ILE A 136 -16.61 3.85 -6.14
N THR A 137 -16.50 3.72 -4.82
CA THR A 137 -15.39 2.98 -4.20
C THR A 137 -15.47 1.51 -4.56
N ARG A 138 -16.66 0.91 -4.52
CA ARG A 138 -16.88 -0.45 -5.02
C ARG A 138 -16.43 -0.63 -6.47
N GLY A 139 -16.77 0.32 -7.35
CA GLY A 139 -16.33 0.31 -8.75
C GLY A 139 -14.80 0.30 -8.87
N ILE A 140 -14.13 1.19 -8.15
CA ILE A 140 -12.66 1.25 -8.10
C ILE A 140 -12.07 -0.08 -7.57
N LEU A 141 -12.67 -0.66 -6.53
CA LEU A 141 -12.19 -1.94 -5.97
C LEU A 141 -12.35 -3.08 -6.98
N SER A 142 -13.46 -3.13 -7.72
CA SER A 142 -13.66 -4.09 -8.80
C SER A 142 -12.59 -3.96 -9.89
N GLU A 143 -12.27 -2.73 -10.29
CA GLU A 143 -11.21 -2.44 -11.25
C GLU A 143 -9.83 -2.87 -10.73
N ILE A 144 -9.50 -2.57 -9.48
CA ILE A 144 -8.22 -2.96 -8.86
C ILE A 144 -8.10 -4.48 -8.76
N LEU A 145 -9.13 -5.18 -8.25
CA LEU A 145 -9.15 -6.64 -8.16
C LEU A 145 -8.99 -7.30 -9.54
N SER A 146 -9.64 -6.75 -10.55
CA SER A 146 -9.48 -7.19 -11.94
C SER A 146 -8.05 -6.98 -12.44
N SER A 147 -7.41 -5.85 -12.08
CA SER A 147 -6.04 -5.52 -12.49
C SER A 147 -4.97 -6.45 -11.92
N ILE A 148 -5.27 -7.12 -10.80
CA ILE A 148 -4.41 -8.13 -10.17
C ILE A 148 -4.85 -9.57 -10.50
N CYS A 149 -5.73 -9.73 -11.50
CA CYS A 149 -6.26 -11.00 -11.96
C CYS A 149 -7.00 -11.83 -10.89
N VAL A 150 -7.64 -11.17 -9.91
CA VAL A 150 -8.52 -11.85 -8.94
C VAL A 150 -9.91 -11.95 -9.57
N LYS A 151 -10.20 -13.12 -10.14
CA LYS A 151 -11.48 -13.39 -10.85
C LYS A 151 -12.38 -14.41 -10.12
N GLY A 152 -11.88 -15.05 -9.08
CA GLY A 152 -12.57 -16.13 -8.36
C GLY A 152 -11.86 -16.47 -7.06
N GLU A 153 -12.37 -17.48 -6.36
CA GLU A 153 -11.86 -17.86 -5.04
C GLU A 153 -10.58 -18.74 -5.09
N ASN A 154 -10.23 -19.27 -6.26
CA ASN A 154 -9.09 -20.17 -6.45
C ASN A 154 -7.75 -19.44 -6.69
N VAL A 155 -7.61 -18.19 -6.23
CA VAL A 155 -6.36 -17.41 -6.40
C VAL A 155 -5.33 -17.86 -5.37
N ARG A 156 -4.07 -18.03 -5.77
CA ARG A 156 -2.96 -18.34 -4.86
C ARG A 156 -1.78 -17.41 -5.08
N ILE A 157 -1.04 -17.15 -4.02
CA ILE A 157 0.25 -16.45 -4.10
C ILE A 157 1.30 -17.47 -4.61
N SER A 158 1.82 -17.23 -5.80
CA SER A 158 2.82 -18.08 -6.46
C SER A 158 4.26 -17.74 -6.05
N SER A 159 4.50 -16.51 -5.58
CA SER A 159 5.79 -16.06 -5.09
C SER A 159 5.61 -15.01 -4.00
N TYR A 160 6.49 -15.01 -2.99
CA TYR A 160 6.52 -14.01 -1.92
C TYR A 160 7.97 -13.67 -1.60
N THR A 161 8.37 -12.42 -1.85
CA THR A 161 9.75 -11.96 -1.63
C THR A 161 9.75 -10.74 -0.71
N PRO A 162 10.11 -10.89 0.58
CA PRO A 162 10.15 -9.78 1.51
C PRO A 162 11.33 -8.84 1.23
N ILE A 163 11.04 -7.55 1.23
CA ILE A 163 12.02 -6.48 0.97
C ILE A 163 11.76 -5.28 1.90
N TYR A 164 12.76 -4.45 2.11
CA TYR A 164 12.63 -3.17 2.77
C TYR A 164 12.85 -2.06 1.76
N ILE A 165 11.94 -1.09 1.71
CA ILE A 165 12.05 0.07 0.83
C ILE A 165 12.18 1.30 1.72
N LEU A 166 13.11 2.19 1.35
CA LEU A 166 13.25 3.44 2.07
C LEU A 166 12.01 4.31 1.84
N ILE A 167 11.44 4.83 2.92
CA ILE A 167 10.36 5.81 2.87
C ILE A 167 10.82 7.12 3.47
N GLY A 168 10.09 8.19 3.17
CA GLY A 168 10.21 9.48 3.83
C GLY A 168 8.85 9.99 4.22
N VAL A 169 8.70 10.45 5.45
CA VAL A 169 7.45 11.01 5.97
C VAL A 169 7.65 12.47 6.36
N SER A 170 6.87 13.38 5.75
CA SER A 170 6.79 14.76 6.18
C SER A 170 5.59 14.93 7.10
N LYS A 171 5.83 15.11 8.40
CA LYS A 171 4.71 15.36 9.34
C LYS A 171 4.03 16.71 9.09
N ASN A 172 4.83 17.75 8.87
CA ASN A 172 4.32 19.11 8.66
C ASN A 172 3.37 19.18 7.46
N ARG A 173 3.70 18.45 6.39
CA ARG A 173 2.89 18.42 5.16
C ARG A 173 1.92 17.24 5.11
N LYS A 174 2.01 16.31 6.06
CA LYS A 174 1.31 15.01 6.05
C LYS A 174 1.52 14.25 4.74
N GLU A 175 2.79 14.14 4.32
CA GLU A 175 3.18 13.53 3.05
C GLU A 175 3.96 12.24 3.28
N PHE A 176 3.68 11.22 2.44
CA PHE A 176 4.34 9.93 2.49
C PHE A 176 5.02 9.65 1.16
N TYR A 177 6.33 9.39 1.21
CA TYR A 177 7.19 9.19 0.05
C TYR A 177 7.78 7.78 0.07
N ILE A 178 7.75 7.10 -1.07
CA ILE A 178 8.41 5.80 -1.28
C ILE A 178 9.58 6.02 -2.24
N TYR A 179 10.77 5.58 -1.84
CA TYR A 179 11.99 5.69 -2.65
C TYR A 179 12.27 4.37 -3.38
N MET A 180 11.88 4.31 -4.65
CA MET A 180 12.27 3.24 -5.59
C MET A 180 13.14 3.87 -6.70
N GLU A 181 12.93 3.55 -7.99
CA GLU A 181 13.53 4.25 -9.14
C GLU A 181 13.45 5.77 -9.04
N ARG A 182 12.37 6.28 -8.47
CA ARG A 182 12.12 7.70 -8.21
C ARG A 182 11.45 7.88 -6.87
N ARG A 183 11.50 9.10 -6.34
CA ARG A 183 10.71 9.51 -5.18
C ARG A 183 9.23 9.58 -5.59
N LEU A 184 8.39 8.75 -4.98
CA LEU A 184 6.97 8.66 -5.26
C LEU A 184 6.16 9.13 -4.05
N ARG A 185 5.40 10.21 -4.20
CA ARG A 185 4.37 10.57 -3.22
C ARG A 185 3.22 9.56 -3.28
N SER A 186 2.72 9.16 -2.13
CA SER A 186 1.67 8.15 -2.01
C SER A 186 0.52 8.61 -1.13
N THR A 187 -0.52 9.18 -1.74
CA THR A 187 -1.73 9.63 -1.04
C THR A 187 -2.44 8.51 -0.27
N ASN A 188 -2.38 7.27 -0.78
CA ASN A 188 -2.98 6.12 -0.08
C ASN A 188 -2.23 5.82 1.23
N HIS A 189 -0.91 5.95 1.23
CA HIS A 189 -0.11 5.77 2.45
C HIS A 189 -0.19 7.00 3.35
N GLU A 190 -0.40 8.21 2.82
CA GLU A 190 -0.69 9.40 3.65
C GLU A 190 -1.90 9.18 4.54
N ILE A 191 -2.98 8.62 3.97
CA ILE A 191 -4.20 8.33 4.72
C ILE A 191 -3.95 7.18 5.69
N TYR A 192 -3.51 6.02 5.19
CA TYR A 192 -3.47 4.83 6.06
C TYR A 192 -2.28 4.79 7.01
N ALA A 193 -1.11 5.29 6.63
CA ALA A 193 0.05 5.27 7.53
C ALA A 193 0.07 6.43 8.52
N LEU A 194 -0.55 7.57 8.20
CA LEU A 194 -0.50 8.77 9.06
C LEU A 194 -1.79 9.00 9.87
N GLU A 195 -2.92 8.43 9.46
CA GLU A 195 -4.20 8.61 10.17
C GLU A 195 -4.60 7.40 11.02
N VAL A 196 -4.21 6.17 10.62
CA VAL A 196 -4.47 4.97 11.43
C VAL A 196 -3.57 5.01 12.67
N LYS A 197 -4.19 5.00 13.85
CA LYS A 197 -3.52 5.22 15.14
C LYS A 197 -2.36 4.25 15.35
N GLU A 198 -2.58 2.97 15.14
CA GLU A 198 -1.61 1.90 15.35
C GLU A 198 -0.36 2.07 14.48
N ILE A 199 -0.55 2.45 13.22
CA ILE A 199 0.55 2.66 12.26
C ILE A 199 1.26 3.99 12.54
N ARG A 200 0.50 5.03 12.89
CA ARG A 200 1.07 6.32 13.30
C ARG A 200 1.94 6.18 14.55
N GLU A 201 1.50 5.40 15.54
CA GLU A 201 2.28 5.11 16.75
C GLU A 201 3.58 4.34 16.45
N ILE A 202 3.62 3.52 15.39
CA ILE A 202 4.88 2.94 14.90
C ILE A 202 5.82 4.05 14.43
N LEU A 203 5.35 4.93 13.53
CA LEU A 203 6.15 6.04 13.02
C LEU A 203 6.61 7.02 14.12
N ASP A 204 5.76 7.26 15.11
CA ASP A 204 6.04 8.14 16.25
C ASP A 204 7.14 7.57 17.16
N ARG A 205 7.23 6.25 17.33
CA ARG A 205 8.28 5.60 18.13
C ARG A 205 9.68 5.77 17.55
N TYR A 206 9.80 5.91 16.23
CA TYR A 206 11.08 6.18 15.59
C TYR A 206 11.47 7.66 15.63
N GLN A 207 10.65 8.49 16.27
CA GLN A 207 11.05 9.83 16.68
C GLN A 207 11.77 9.76 18.02
N ILE A 208 13.06 9.49 17.98
CA ILE A 208 13.93 9.94 19.07
C ILE A 208 14.38 11.36 18.70
N PRO A 209 13.95 12.40 19.43
CA PRO A 209 14.51 13.73 19.26
C PRO A 209 15.96 13.75 19.76
N GLY A 210 16.88 14.05 18.85
CA GLY A 210 18.20 14.65 19.17
C GLY A 210 19.32 13.70 19.59
N LYS A 211 20.37 13.63 18.76
CA LYS A 211 21.76 14.02 19.11
C LYS A 211 22.68 13.70 17.93
N LEU A 212 22.77 14.64 17.00
CA LEU A 212 24.06 14.94 16.39
C LEU A 212 24.39 16.34 16.92
N GLY A 213 25.31 16.34 17.89
CA GLY A 213 26.05 17.55 18.26
C GLY A 213 27.03 17.93 17.17
#